data_AF-A0A8S3FSC8-F1
#
_entry.id   AF-A0A8S3FSC8-F1
#
_cell.length_a   1.000
_cell.length_b   1.000
_cell.length_c   1.000
_cell.angle_alpha   90.00
_cell.angle_beta   90.00
_cell.angle_gamma   90.00
#
_symmetry.space_group_name_H-M   'P 1'
#
loop_
_entity.id
_entity.type
_entity.pdbx_description
1 polymer ?
#
loop_
_entity_poly.entity_id
_entity_poly.type
_entity_poly.pdbx_seq_one_letter_code
_entity_poly.pdbx_strand_id
1 'polypeptide(L)'
;KSHLITRDELIIDWRLLYQWAKLIRSHHDQDYSLVVMSHGVEQSFLNCIPYCRFYFSITATQEILDEFRPWLCPFDSAFNDAMYFFDLLLPVNLPPNLLNQGFKLWLSEFLGIWESVSNNPDWEVNMIRIFCFVAWYNIGYIDWEPWLSRIFTRFLKSLSLPVGSLSIAAQKKDTYPIPTVGSLIVAMMGNG
;
A
#
# COMPACT_ATOMS: atom_id res chain seq x y z
N LYS A 1 9.94 -5.90 17.99
CA LYS A 1 10.94 -5.20 18.84
C LYS A 1 11.77 -4.28 17.94
N SER A 2 11.41 -3.00 17.83
CA SER A 2 12.07 -1.98 17.01
C SER A 2 12.44 -0.78 17.89
N HIS A 3 13.18 -1.06 18.96
CA HIS A 3 13.57 -0.08 19.98
C HIS A 3 15.08 -0.05 20.20
N LEU A 4 15.86 -0.58 19.24
CA LEU A 4 17.32 -0.61 19.32
C LEU A 4 17.97 0.54 18.55
N ILE A 5 17.33 1.03 17.49
CA ILE A 5 17.82 2.12 16.64
C ILE A 5 16.67 3.08 16.40
N THR A 6 16.84 4.32 16.82
CA THR A 6 15.91 5.43 16.60
C THR A 6 16.01 5.94 15.16
N ARG A 7 15.00 6.69 14.71
CA ARG A 7 14.98 7.27 13.36
C ARG A 7 16.14 8.23 13.10
N ASP A 8 16.61 8.92 14.13
CA ASP A 8 17.68 9.92 14.00
C ASP A 8 19.07 9.27 13.93
N GLU A 9 19.20 8.00 14.35
CA GLU A 9 20.46 7.25 14.33
C GLU A 9 20.73 6.56 12.99
N LEU A 10 19.72 6.42 12.14
CA LEU A 10 19.85 5.79 10.83
C LEU A 10 18.97 6.47 9.80
N ILE A 11 19.60 6.99 8.74
CA ILE A 11 18.90 7.55 7.58
C ILE A 11 19.19 6.66 6.37
N ILE A 12 18.15 6.09 5.79
CA ILE A 12 18.21 5.28 4.58
C ILE A 12 17.67 6.08 3.41
N ASP A 13 18.42 6.14 2.31
CA ASP A 13 17.96 6.75 1.07
C ASP A 13 16.97 5.82 0.35
N TRP A 14 15.72 6.25 0.27
CA TRP A 14 14.66 5.53 -0.40
C TRP A 14 14.88 5.40 -1.90
N ARG A 15 15.60 6.35 -2.54
CA ARG A 15 15.87 6.30 -3.99
C ARG A 15 16.74 5.12 -4.38
N LEU A 16 17.69 4.76 -3.53
CA LEU A 16 18.51 3.55 -3.74
C LEU A 16 17.64 2.30 -3.73
N LEU A 17 16.75 2.17 -2.74
CA LEU A 17 15.83 1.04 -2.65
C LEU A 17 14.85 1.01 -3.83
N TYR A 18 14.38 2.17 -4.27
CA TYR A 18 13.54 2.31 -5.46
C TYR A 18 14.25 1.84 -6.72
N GLN A 19 15.51 2.25 -6.96
CA GLN A 19 16.28 1.84 -8.13
C GLN A 19 16.40 0.32 -8.21
N TRP A 20 16.72 -0.34 -7.08
CA TRP A 20 16.79 -1.80 -7.00
C TRP A 20 15.42 -2.46 -7.20
N ALA A 21 14.37 -1.96 -6.56
CA ALA A 21 13.02 -2.49 -6.74
C ALA A 21 12.53 -2.36 -8.19
N LYS A 22 12.83 -1.24 -8.84
CA LYS A 22 12.54 -1.00 -10.25
C LYS A 22 13.29 -1.97 -11.15
N LEU A 23 14.59 -2.19 -10.89
CA LEU A 23 15.41 -3.14 -11.64
C LEU A 23 14.85 -4.56 -11.54
N ILE A 24 14.56 -5.04 -10.33
CA ILE A 24 13.95 -6.36 -10.09
C ILE A 24 12.61 -6.48 -10.84
N ARG A 25 11.76 -5.46 -10.75
CA ARG A 25 10.47 -5.46 -11.44
C ARG A 25 10.63 -5.48 -12.97
N SER A 26 11.53 -4.68 -13.53
CA SER A 26 11.80 -4.68 -14.97
C SER A 26 12.39 -5.99 -15.49
N HIS A 27 13.13 -6.71 -14.64
CA HIS A 27 13.68 -8.03 -15.01
C HIS A 27 12.57 -9.08 -15.17
N HIS A 28 11.51 -9.00 -14.37
CA HIS A 28 10.35 -9.88 -14.55
C HIS A 28 9.59 -9.62 -15.86
N ASP A 29 9.67 -8.41 -16.42
CA ASP A 29 9.02 -8.03 -17.66
C ASP A 29 9.87 -8.31 -18.92
N GLN A 30 11.16 -8.61 -18.77
CA GLN A 30 12.09 -8.80 -19.88
C GLN A 30 12.60 -10.24 -19.97
N ASP A 31 12.11 -10.99 -20.97
CA ASP A 31 12.57 -12.35 -21.33
C ASP A 31 14.08 -12.46 -21.65
N TYR A 32 14.80 -11.34 -21.73
CA TYR A 32 16.20 -11.25 -22.19
C TYR A 32 17.18 -10.64 -21.17
N SER A 33 16.83 -10.61 -19.89
CA SER A 33 17.75 -10.09 -18.86
C SER A 33 19.06 -10.88 -18.79
N LEU A 34 20.20 -10.17 -18.86
CA LEU A 34 21.55 -10.74 -18.67
C LEU A 34 21.96 -10.83 -17.19
N VAL A 35 21.18 -10.24 -16.28
CA VAL A 35 21.37 -10.31 -14.84
C VAL A 35 20.39 -11.33 -14.29
N VAL A 36 20.93 -12.44 -13.76
CA VAL A 36 20.15 -13.48 -13.09
C VAL A 36 20.32 -13.31 -11.59
N MET A 37 19.34 -12.67 -10.95
CA MET A 37 19.20 -12.71 -9.50
C MET A 37 18.36 -13.93 -9.12
N SER A 38 18.70 -14.60 -8.01
CA SER A 38 17.86 -15.71 -7.55
C SER A 38 16.56 -15.15 -6.97
N HIS A 39 15.44 -15.79 -7.28
CA HIS A 39 14.12 -15.36 -6.81
C HIS A 39 14.04 -15.15 -5.28
N GLY A 40 14.77 -15.97 -4.52
CA GLY A 40 14.86 -15.84 -3.06
C GLY A 40 15.53 -14.55 -2.60
N VAL A 41 16.56 -14.07 -3.32
CA VAL A 41 17.24 -12.80 -3.01
C VAL A 41 16.35 -11.62 -3.35
N GLU A 42 15.67 -11.65 -4.51
CA GLU A 42 14.72 -10.62 -4.92
C GLU A 42 13.61 -10.45 -3.88
N GLN A 43 12.95 -11.55 -3.50
CA GLN A 43 11.88 -11.53 -2.50
C GLN A 43 12.39 -11.06 -1.14
N SER A 44 13.56 -11.53 -0.70
CA SER A 44 14.14 -11.10 0.58
C SER A 44 14.38 -9.60 0.60
N PHE A 45 14.95 -9.06 -0.48
CA PHE A 45 15.19 -7.63 -0.61
C PHE A 45 13.88 -6.83 -0.57
N LEU A 46 12.88 -7.21 -1.38
CA LEU A 46 11.59 -6.54 -1.42
C LEU A 46 10.86 -6.60 -0.07
N ASN A 47 10.94 -7.73 0.64
CA ASN A 47 10.35 -7.91 1.97
C ASN A 47 11.07 -7.08 3.05
N CYS A 48 12.34 -6.70 2.84
CA CYS A 48 13.08 -5.86 3.77
C CYS A 48 12.71 -4.37 3.68
N ILE A 49 12.37 -3.86 2.49
CA ILE A 49 12.08 -2.43 2.29
C ILE A 49 10.98 -1.89 3.24
N PRO A 50 9.87 -2.59 3.51
CA PRO A 50 8.89 -2.15 4.50
C PRO A 50 9.47 -1.78 5.87
N TYR A 51 10.48 -2.51 6.33
CA TYR A 51 11.16 -2.24 7.61
C TYR A 51 12.10 -1.04 7.53
N CYS A 52 12.61 -0.70 6.33
CA CYS A 52 13.47 0.45 6.10
C CYS A 52 12.72 1.78 6.11
N ARG A 53 11.41 1.81 5.83
CA ARG A 53 10.62 3.05 5.67
C ARG A 53 10.66 3.96 6.90
N PHE A 54 10.75 3.36 8.08
CA PHE A 54 10.86 4.09 9.35
C PHE A 54 12.13 4.95 9.44
N TYR A 55 13.15 4.62 8.65
CA TYR A 55 14.46 5.27 8.61
C TYR A 55 14.63 6.19 7.39
N PHE A 56 13.60 6.40 6.57
CA PHE A 56 13.70 7.37 5.49
C PHE A 56 13.80 8.79 6.01
N SER A 57 14.25 9.76 5.20
CA SER A 57 14.25 11.17 5.59
C SER A 57 12.82 11.65 5.89
N ILE A 58 12.71 12.79 6.58
CA ILE A 58 11.41 13.41 6.87
C ILE A 58 10.70 13.93 5.60
N THR A 59 11.47 14.29 4.58
CA THR A 59 10.99 14.74 3.27
C THR A 59 10.58 13.57 2.36
N ALA A 60 10.98 12.34 2.68
CA ALA A 60 10.80 11.18 1.81
C ALA A 60 9.36 10.93 1.40
N THR A 61 8.38 11.11 2.31
CA THR A 61 6.96 10.95 1.95
C THR A 61 6.58 11.88 0.80
N GLN A 62 6.93 13.16 0.90
CA GLN A 62 6.63 14.15 -0.14
C GLN A 62 7.38 13.83 -1.43
N GLU A 63 8.66 13.50 -1.35
CA GLU A 63 9.47 13.14 -2.52
C GLU A 63 8.93 11.91 -3.27
N ILE A 64 8.51 10.87 -2.53
CA ILE A 64 7.89 9.66 -3.08
C ILE A 64 6.55 10.00 -3.75
N LEU A 65 5.74 10.87 -3.13
CA LEU A 65 4.49 11.33 -3.72
C LEU A 65 4.76 12.12 -5.01
N ASP A 66 5.71 13.05 -5.00
CA ASP A 66 6.02 13.87 -6.17
C ASP A 66 6.54 13.02 -7.35
N GLU A 67 7.28 11.94 -7.07
CA GLU A 67 7.76 11.01 -8.08
C GLU A 67 6.63 10.21 -8.75
N PHE A 68 5.70 9.67 -7.95
CA PHE A 68 4.71 8.69 -8.44
C PHE A 68 3.30 9.27 -8.66
N ARG A 69 2.97 10.45 -8.13
CA ARG A 69 1.68 11.13 -8.37
C ARG A 69 1.35 11.31 -9.86
N PRO A 70 2.31 11.64 -10.75
CA PRO A 70 2.02 11.73 -12.18
C PRO A 70 1.47 10.44 -12.79
N TRP A 71 1.68 9.28 -12.15
CA TRP A 71 1.22 7.98 -12.62
C TRP A 71 -0.15 7.59 -12.04
N LEU A 72 -0.77 8.45 -11.22
CA LEU A 72 -2.08 8.22 -10.58
C LEU A 72 -3.27 8.46 -11.52
N CYS A 73 -3.18 8.03 -12.78
CA CYS A 73 -4.33 7.91 -13.67
C CYS A 73 -4.90 6.49 -13.58
N PRO A 74 -6.09 6.24 -12.96
CA PRO A 74 -6.60 4.89 -12.72
C PRO A 74 -6.87 4.06 -13.98
N PHE A 75 -6.89 4.71 -15.15
CA PHE A 75 -7.10 4.10 -16.45
C PHE A 75 -5.80 3.79 -17.20
N ASP A 76 -4.65 4.20 -16.66
CA ASP A 76 -3.33 3.91 -17.21
C ASP A 76 -2.70 2.70 -16.51
N SER A 77 -2.00 1.87 -17.29
CA SER A 77 -1.16 0.78 -16.80
C SER A 77 -0.12 1.24 -15.77
N ALA A 78 0.41 2.46 -15.91
CA ALA A 78 1.38 3.04 -14.98
C ALA A 78 0.87 3.14 -13.54
N PHE A 79 -0.46 3.16 -13.34
CA PHE A 79 -1.08 3.18 -12.02
C PHE A 79 -0.75 1.94 -11.20
N ASN A 80 -0.67 0.77 -11.84
CA ASN A 80 -0.35 -0.48 -11.14
C ASN A 80 1.07 -0.42 -10.57
N ASP A 81 2.03 0.08 -11.34
CA ASP A 81 3.41 0.26 -10.89
C ASP A 81 3.51 1.31 -9.80
N ALA A 82 2.78 2.43 -9.92
CA ALA A 82 2.70 3.44 -8.87
C ALA A 82 2.21 2.82 -7.55
N MET A 83 1.11 2.07 -7.59
CA MET A 83 0.58 1.40 -6.39
C MET A 83 1.53 0.38 -5.81
N TYR A 84 2.23 -0.39 -6.64
CA TYR A 84 3.28 -1.30 -6.19
C TYR A 84 4.40 -0.56 -5.46
N PHE A 85 4.91 0.54 -6.01
CA PHE A 85 5.98 1.32 -5.39
C PHE A 85 5.52 2.05 -4.13
N PHE A 86 4.32 2.62 -4.11
CA PHE A 86 3.75 3.22 -2.89
C PHE A 86 3.64 2.20 -1.78
N ASP A 87 3.08 1.03 -2.09
CA ASP A 87 2.93 -0.03 -1.12
C ASP A 87 4.28 -0.57 -0.62
N LEU A 88 5.35 -0.43 -1.41
CA LEU A 88 6.70 -0.81 -1.05
C LEU A 88 7.48 0.26 -0.29
N LEU A 89 7.30 1.54 -0.59
CA LEU A 89 8.18 2.63 -0.13
C LEU A 89 7.49 3.66 0.77
N LEU A 90 6.18 3.86 0.66
CA LEU A 90 5.49 4.97 1.31
C LEU A 90 5.56 4.85 2.85
N PRO A 91 6.13 5.83 3.57
CA PRO A 91 6.19 5.80 5.03
C PRO A 91 4.79 5.85 5.65
N VAL A 92 4.49 4.86 6.50
CA VAL A 92 3.18 4.69 7.15
C VAL A 92 3.25 4.74 8.68
N ASN A 93 4.45 4.71 9.26
CA ASN A 93 4.67 4.60 10.71
C ASN A 93 5.51 5.76 11.28
N LEU A 94 5.30 6.98 10.75
CA LEU A 94 5.94 8.17 11.30
C LEU A 94 5.40 8.49 12.70
N PRO A 95 6.21 9.08 13.59
CA PRO A 95 5.78 9.41 14.94
C PRO A 95 4.71 10.52 14.95
N PRO A 96 3.93 10.65 16.05
CA PRO A 96 2.78 11.57 16.12
C PRO A 96 3.08 13.04 15.81
N ASN A 97 4.29 13.51 16.12
CA ASN A 97 4.74 14.87 15.81
C ASN A 97 4.96 15.11 14.30
N LEU A 98 5.08 14.06 13.50
CA LEU A 98 5.41 14.10 12.07
C LEU A 98 4.26 13.64 11.17
N LEU A 99 3.05 13.41 11.70
CA LEU A 99 1.92 12.89 10.90
C LEU A 99 1.52 13.81 9.74
N ASN A 100 1.70 15.13 9.88
CA ASN A 100 1.45 16.10 8.81
C ASN A 100 2.40 15.93 7.61
N GLN A 101 3.55 15.27 7.82
CA GLN A 101 4.54 14.95 6.79
C GLN A 101 4.45 13.45 6.38
N GLY A 102 3.47 12.74 6.91
CA GLY A 102 3.21 11.33 6.65
C GLY A 102 1.88 11.13 5.94
N PHE A 103 1.01 10.31 6.53
CA PHE A 103 -0.24 9.91 5.89
C PHE A 103 -1.20 11.05 5.56
N LYS A 104 -1.14 12.17 6.28
CA LYS A 104 -2.02 13.33 6.02
C LYS A 104 -1.77 13.98 4.66
N LEU A 105 -0.63 13.71 4.02
CA LEU A 105 -0.32 14.23 2.69
C LEU A 105 -1.07 13.50 1.55
N TRP A 106 -1.53 12.28 1.78
CA TRP A 106 -1.98 11.39 0.69
C TRP A 106 -3.21 10.54 1.02
N LEU A 107 -3.55 10.30 2.28
CA LEU A 107 -4.60 9.35 2.65
C LEU A 107 -5.98 9.74 2.08
N SER A 108 -6.34 11.02 2.15
CA SER A 108 -7.61 11.52 1.60
C SER A 108 -7.68 11.40 0.08
N GLU A 109 -6.58 11.70 -0.62
CA GLU A 109 -6.44 11.54 -2.06
C GLU A 109 -6.61 10.07 -2.47
N PHE A 110 -5.93 9.16 -1.77
CA PHE A 110 -5.99 7.73 -2.06
C PHE A 110 -7.38 7.15 -1.78
N LEU A 111 -8.03 7.55 -0.68
CA LEU A 111 -9.41 7.15 -0.39
C LEU A 111 -10.40 7.67 -1.44
N GLY A 112 -10.19 8.89 -1.94
CA GLY A 112 -11.00 9.47 -3.02
C GLY A 112 -10.83 8.71 -4.34
N ILE A 113 -9.59 8.39 -4.72
CA ILE A 113 -9.31 7.57 -5.91
C ILE A 113 -9.95 6.20 -5.76
N TRP A 114 -9.73 5.56 -4.61
CA TRP A 114 -10.30 4.26 -4.29
C TRP A 114 -11.82 4.27 -4.46
N GLU A 115 -12.50 5.27 -3.89
CA GLU A 115 -13.95 5.43 -4.00
C GLU A 115 -14.43 5.59 -5.45
N SER A 116 -13.68 6.33 -6.28
CA SER A 116 -14.07 6.65 -7.66
C SER A 116 -14.07 5.44 -8.60
N VAL A 117 -13.36 4.36 -8.27
CA VAL A 117 -13.15 3.20 -9.15
C VAL A 117 -13.90 1.97 -8.64
N SER A 118 -14.83 1.42 -9.43
CA SER A 118 -15.75 0.35 -8.99
C SER A 118 -15.54 -1.01 -9.68
N ASN A 119 -14.53 -1.14 -10.55
CA ASN A 119 -14.31 -2.33 -11.38
C ASN A 119 -13.30 -3.34 -10.81
N ASN A 120 -12.85 -3.16 -9.56
CA ASN A 120 -11.91 -4.06 -8.90
C ASN A 120 -10.63 -4.34 -9.73
N PRO A 121 -9.83 -3.29 -9.97
CA PRO A 121 -8.60 -3.42 -10.74
C PRO A 121 -7.50 -4.11 -9.93
N ASP A 122 -6.53 -4.76 -10.61
CA ASP A 122 -5.47 -5.53 -9.93
C ASP A 122 -4.65 -4.69 -8.94
N TRP A 123 -4.53 -3.37 -9.14
CA TRP A 123 -3.80 -2.47 -8.25
C TRP A 123 -4.49 -2.25 -6.89
N GLU A 124 -5.78 -2.58 -6.78
CA GLU A 124 -6.56 -2.34 -5.55
C GLU A 124 -6.05 -3.16 -4.37
N VAL A 125 -5.45 -4.32 -4.63
CA VAL A 125 -4.80 -5.17 -3.61
C VAL A 125 -3.69 -4.41 -2.88
N ASN A 126 -2.84 -3.70 -3.62
CA ASN A 126 -1.77 -2.88 -3.06
C ASN A 126 -2.33 -1.71 -2.26
N MET A 127 -3.38 -1.06 -2.76
CA MET A 127 -4.02 0.06 -2.07
C MET A 127 -4.67 -0.37 -0.74
N ILE A 128 -5.37 -1.51 -0.71
CA ILE A 128 -5.90 -2.09 0.54
C ILE A 128 -4.79 -2.45 1.52
N ARG A 129 -3.65 -2.94 1.03
CA ARG A 129 -2.48 -3.23 1.87
C ARG A 129 -1.89 -1.95 2.49
N ILE A 130 -1.79 -0.86 1.72
CA ILE A 130 -1.40 0.47 2.23
C ILE A 130 -2.38 0.93 3.32
N PHE A 131 -3.69 0.84 3.09
CA PHE A 131 -4.71 1.21 4.08
C PHE A 131 -4.61 0.37 5.36
N CYS A 132 -4.39 -0.94 5.23
CA CYS A 132 -4.17 -1.82 6.37
C CYS A 132 -2.96 -1.34 7.21
N PHE A 133 -1.83 -1.06 6.58
CA PHE A 133 -0.65 -0.64 7.32
C PHE A 133 -0.81 0.74 7.95
N VAL A 134 -1.37 1.71 7.22
CA VAL A 134 -1.56 3.06 7.78
C VAL A 134 -2.57 3.05 8.94
N ALA A 135 -3.64 2.25 8.85
CA ALA A 135 -4.55 2.06 9.98
C ALA A 135 -3.83 1.42 11.18
N TRP A 136 -3.07 0.35 10.94
CA TRP A 136 -2.41 -0.43 11.99
C TRP A 136 -1.35 0.38 12.76
N TYR A 137 -0.56 1.20 12.08
CA TYR A 137 0.49 2.00 12.71
C TYR A 137 0.01 3.34 13.28
N ASN A 138 -1.23 3.76 12.97
CA ASN A 138 -1.77 5.06 13.39
C ASN A 138 -3.14 4.91 14.08
N ILE A 139 -3.31 3.84 14.86
CA ILE A 139 -4.52 3.60 15.67
C ILE A 139 -4.76 4.81 16.59
N GLY A 140 -5.99 5.32 16.61
CA GLY A 140 -6.38 6.52 17.36
C GLY A 140 -5.99 7.87 16.73
N TYR A 141 -5.27 7.88 15.60
CA TYR A 141 -4.85 9.13 14.91
C TYR A 141 -5.61 9.40 13.61
N ILE A 142 -6.38 8.44 13.10
CA ILE A 142 -7.16 8.54 11.86
C ILE A 142 -8.62 8.36 12.21
N ASP A 143 -9.45 9.34 11.83
CA ASP A 143 -10.90 9.19 11.86
C ASP A 143 -11.36 8.41 10.63
N TRP A 144 -11.68 7.13 10.84
CA TRP A 144 -12.19 6.25 9.79
C TRP A 144 -13.71 6.34 9.62
N GLU A 145 -14.43 6.95 10.56
CA GLU A 145 -15.90 6.95 10.62
C GLU A 145 -16.56 7.38 9.29
N PRO A 146 -16.09 8.44 8.60
CA PRO A 146 -16.69 8.86 7.32
C PRO A 146 -16.55 7.82 6.20
N TRP A 147 -15.60 6.89 6.33
CA TRP A 147 -15.22 5.93 5.28
C TRP A 147 -15.72 4.51 5.58
N LEU A 148 -16.07 4.18 6.83
CA LEU A 148 -16.42 2.82 7.27
C LEU A 148 -17.49 2.17 6.39
N SER A 149 -18.62 2.85 6.19
CA SER A 149 -19.74 2.30 5.40
C SER A 149 -19.30 1.88 3.99
N ARG A 150 -18.45 2.69 3.35
CA ARG A 150 -17.92 2.44 2.00
C ARG A 150 -16.91 1.30 2.02
N ILE A 151 -16.02 1.29 3.03
CA ILE A 151 -15.01 0.24 3.22
C ILE A 151 -15.66 -1.13 3.38
N PHE A 152 -16.59 -1.26 4.32
CA PHE A 152 -17.31 -2.51 4.57
C PHE A 152 -18.17 -2.93 3.38
N THR A 153 -18.81 -1.99 2.67
CA THR A 153 -19.58 -2.31 1.46
C THR A 153 -18.70 -2.95 0.38
N ARG A 154 -17.49 -2.43 0.17
CA ARG A 154 -16.55 -3.00 -0.81
C ARG A 154 -15.99 -4.34 -0.36
N PHE A 155 -15.69 -4.52 0.92
CA PHE A 155 -15.27 -5.82 1.46
C PHE A 155 -16.37 -6.88 1.35
N LEU A 156 -17.63 -6.53 1.61
CA LEU A 156 -18.74 -7.47 1.41
C LEU A 156 -18.88 -7.87 -0.06
N LYS A 157 -18.70 -6.92 -0.99
CA LYS A 157 -18.71 -7.20 -2.43
C LYS A 157 -17.53 -8.08 -2.86
N SER A 158 -16.35 -7.91 -2.25
CA SER A 158 -15.15 -8.67 -2.59
C SER A 158 -15.25 -10.16 -2.23
N LEU A 159 -16.06 -10.50 -1.22
CA LEU A 159 -16.35 -11.89 -0.83
C LEU A 159 -17.16 -12.68 -1.87
N SER A 160 -17.72 -12.00 -2.89
CA SER A 160 -18.48 -12.63 -3.99
C SER A 160 -19.56 -13.62 -3.51
N LEU A 161 -20.21 -13.32 -2.38
CA LEU A 161 -21.23 -14.18 -1.80
C LEU A 161 -22.44 -14.29 -2.74
N PRO A 162 -23.05 -15.48 -2.89
CA PRO A 162 -24.29 -15.62 -3.67
C PRO A 162 -25.43 -14.91 -2.92
N VAL A 163 -25.99 -13.87 -3.54
CA VAL A 163 -27.14 -13.14 -2.99
C VAL A 163 -28.31 -13.22 -3.99
N GLY A 164 -29.47 -13.68 -3.52
CA GLY A 164 -30.67 -13.90 -4.35
C GLY A 164 -30.76 -15.30 -4.97
N SER A 165 -31.98 -15.76 -5.27
CA SER A 165 -32.22 -17.06 -5.89
C SER A 165 -31.75 -17.07 -7.36
N LEU A 166 -30.87 -18.02 -7.70
CA LEU A 166 -30.49 -18.45 -9.07
C LEU A 166 -29.55 -17.56 -9.91
N SER A 167 -28.72 -16.69 -9.32
CA SER A 167 -27.58 -16.12 -10.08
C SER A 167 -26.27 -16.83 -9.71
N ILE A 168 -25.82 -17.73 -10.60
CA ILE A 168 -24.42 -18.17 -10.60
C ILE A 168 -23.64 -17.00 -11.20
N ALA A 169 -23.30 -16.00 -10.37
CA ALA A 169 -22.35 -14.99 -10.78
C ALA A 169 -21.03 -15.72 -11.08
N ALA A 170 -20.47 -15.52 -12.27
CA ALA A 170 -19.16 -16.04 -12.62
C ALA A 170 -18.17 -15.69 -11.48
N GLN A 171 -17.34 -16.65 -11.05
CA GLN A 171 -16.33 -16.43 -10.02
C GLN A 171 -15.51 -15.20 -10.39
N LYS A 172 -15.73 -14.10 -9.69
CA LYS A 172 -14.84 -12.95 -9.77
C LYS A 172 -13.54 -13.35 -9.09
N LYS A 173 -12.42 -13.03 -9.72
CA LYS A 173 -11.07 -13.26 -9.20
C LYS A 173 -11.00 -12.76 -7.74
N ASP A 174 -10.42 -13.57 -6.85
CA ASP A 174 -10.26 -13.21 -5.43
C ASP A 174 -9.67 -11.81 -5.32
N THR A 175 -10.40 -10.96 -4.63
CA THR A 175 -10.26 -9.51 -4.78
C THR A 175 -9.34 -8.93 -3.73
N TYR A 176 -9.50 -9.31 -2.45
CA TYR A 176 -8.64 -8.84 -1.35
C TYR A 176 -8.17 -9.99 -0.47
N PRO A 177 -6.89 -9.99 -0.02
CA PRO A 177 -6.42 -10.94 0.96
C PRO A 177 -7.17 -10.80 2.29
N ILE A 178 -7.86 -11.87 2.71
CA ILE A 178 -8.63 -11.92 3.97
C ILE A 178 -7.80 -11.49 5.19
N PRO A 179 -6.53 -11.90 5.36
CA PRO A 179 -5.72 -11.47 6.50
C PRO A 179 -5.54 -9.94 6.54
N THR A 180 -5.30 -9.31 5.39
CA THR A 180 -5.12 -7.85 5.28
C THR A 180 -6.41 -7.12 5.62
N VAL A 181 -7.54 -7.59 5.11
CA VAL A 181 -8.86 -7.01 5.43
C VAL A 181 -9.18 -7.15 6.91
N GLY A 182 -8.93 -8.33 7.50
CA GLY A 182 -9.13 -8.58 8.92
C GLY A 182 -8.29 -7.64 9.80
N SER A 183 -7.00 -7.49 9.49
CA SER A 183 -6.12 -6.56 10.21
C SER A 183 -6.56 -5.10 10.07
N LEU A 184 -7.02 -4.68 8.89
CA LEU A 184 -7.55 -3.34 8.66
C LEU A 184 -8.81 -3.10 9.50
N ILE A 185 -9.76 -4.04 9.51
CA ILE A 185 -10.97 -3.95 10.36
C ILE A 185 -10.59 -3.79 11.83
N VAL A 186 -9.67 -4.63 12.33
CA VAL A 186 -9.20 -4.55 13.72
C VAL A 186 -8.56 -3.20 14.03
N ALA A 187 -7.72 -2.69 13.13
CA ALA A 187 -7.06 -1.39 13.31
C ALA A 187 -8.05 -0.21 13.34
N MET A 188 -9.12 -0.26 12.54
CA MET A 188 -10.16 0.78 12.51
C MET A 188 -11.07 0.77 13.76
N MET A 189 -11.19 -0.36 14.46
CA MET A 189 -12.01 -0.46 15.69
C MET A 189 -11.34 0.13 16.93
N GLY A 190 -10.03 0.39 16.89
CA GLY A 190 -9.29 0.99 17.99
C GLY A 190 -9.66 2.46 18.15
N ASN A 191 -10.78 2.74 18.83
CA ASN A 191 -11.16 4.09 19.22
C ASN A 191 -10.06 4.72 20.08
N GLY A 192 -9.67 5.94 19.72
CA GLY A 192 -9.14 6.91 20.68
C GLY A 192 -10.27 7.52 21.50
#